data_AF-A0A197KHC8-F1
#
_entry.id   AF-A0A197KHC8-F1
#
_cell.length_a   1.000
_cell.length_b   1.000
_cell.length_c   1.000
_cell.angle_alpha   90.00
_cell.angle_beta   90.00
_cell.angle_gamma   90.00
#
_symmetry.space_group_name_H-M   'P 1'
#
loop_
_entity.id
_entity.type
_entity.pdbx_description
1 polymer ?
#
loop_
_entity_poly.entity_id
_entity_poly.type
_entity_poly.pdbx_seq_one_letter_code
_entity_poly.pdbx_strand_id
1 'polypeptide(L)'
;MTKAKEWKRVKDTIKGRRFLSFMKSHFQKILGLVSIFAQLPILKNLFFSQLWINRMSSAMPPQTIKSMIDYNNKATIQCKVAANLLKYIIEAARHLPPPSSNHCVRVLENACSHGVNSVDFALAVCQAVVDRDPSATVSFIFNDLPDNDFNKVLALVSNSAVADFNPTLRTLGKNMYSPLTEPGTLDLVYSNASLHWLSSLSWLAGEGHSPSKAANQAREDFSAYISSRHQELRQGGKLVVSFPGVPDGQSGMNSCFPDDFKRAHEVVAERGAASLTWMQKYCISPVYSRNRAEVASAFSDANWTVDVMELQDIEEFGASDYRAGRITLDDIATRTADMLSSIYHSTFISMWVQYGGLEKGQAEDLMGVFSEALHQALKEPKTLRVYHLWVIVATKK
;
A
#
# COMPACT_ATOMS: atom_id res chain seq x y z
N MET A 1 60.20 18.87 -31.62
CA MET A 1 58.92 18.35 -31.08
C MET A 1 57.80 19.39 -31.21
N THR A 2 57.68 20.05 -32.38
CA THR A 2 56.98 21.36 -32.44
C THR A 2 56.11 21.61 -33.69
N LYS A 3 55.92 20.63 -34.59
CA LYS A 3 54.98 20.77 -35.73
C LYS A 3 53.75 19.85 -35.67
N ALA A 4 53.75 18.83 -34.79
CA ALA A 4 52.62 17.90 -34.63
C ALA A 4 51.50 18.45 -33.70
N LYS A 5 51.80 19.43 -32.83
CA LYS A 5 50.81 20.03 -31.91
C LYS A 5 49.95 21.13 -32.56
N GLU A 6 50.46 21.82 -33.60
CA GLU A 6 49.68 22.86 -34.31
C GLU A 6 48.60 22.29 -35.23
N TRP A 7 48.86 21.18 -35.92
CA TRP A 7 47.89 20.56 -36.85
C TRP A 7 46.70 19.90 -36.15
N LYS A 8 46.86 19.45 -34.89
CA LYS A 8 45.77 18.89 -34.09
C LYS A 8 44.78 19.98 -33.62
N ARG A 9 45.31 21.15 -33.20
CA ARG A 9 44.49 22.31 -32.80
C ARG A 9 43.66 22.90 -33.94
N VAL A 10 44.19 22.91 -35.17
CA VAL A 10 43.46 23.43 -36.35
C VAL A 10 42.33 22.47 -36.77
N LYS A 11 42.56 21.15 -36.74
CA LYS A 11 41.52 20.14 -37.04
C LYS A 11 40.36 20.16 -36.04
N ASP A 12 40.65 20.33 -34.75
CA ASP A 12 39.62 20.36 -33.70
C ASP A 12 38.80 21.67 -33.73
N THR A 13 39.43 22.78 -34.10
CA THR A 13 38.75 24.08 -34.25
C THR A 13 37.81 24.11 -35.48
N ILE A 14 38.19 23.44 -36.59
CA ILE A 14 37.37 23.37 -37.81
C ILE A 14 36.17 22.42 -37.63
N LYS A 15 36.33 21.31 -36.91
CA LYS A 15 35.20 20.41 -36.54
C LYS A 15 34.22 21.08 -35.57
N GLY A 16 34.72 21.79 -34.57
CA GLY A 16 33.88 22.54 -33.61
C GLY A 16 33.06 23.66 -34.26
N ARG A 17 33.65 24.44 -35.18
CA ARG A 17 32.93 25.53 -35.88
C ARG A 17 31.91 25.01 -36.90
N ARG A 18 32.19 23.93 -37.62
CA ARG A 18 31.21 23.30 -38.53
C ARG A 18 30.04 22.66 -37.76
N PHE A 19 30.31 22.05 -36.61
CA PHE A 19 29.27 21.50 -35.74
C PHE A 19 28.40 22.59 -35.11
N LEU A 20 28.99 23.69 -34.61
CA LEU A 20 28.22 24.83 -34.09
C LEU A 20 27.39 25.54 -35.17
N SER A 21 27.91 25.66 -36.39
CA SER A 21 27.19 26.23 -37.54
C SER A 21 26.02 25.34 -37.98
N PHE A 22 26.24 24.02 -38.02
CA PHE A 22 25.19 23.03 -38.29
C PHE A 22 24.10 23.06 -37.22
N MET A 23 24.49 23.10 -35.93
CA MET A 23 23.56 23.23 -34.80
C MET A 23 22.79 24.55 -34.84
N LYS A 24 23.43 25.69 -35.14
CA LYS A 24 22.73 26.98 -35.29
C LYS A 24 21.74 26.99 -36.46
N SER A 25 22.11 26.41 -37.61
CA SER A 25 21.22 26.30 -38.77
C SER A 25 20.03 25.38 -38.50
N HIS A 26 20.24 24.26 -37.81
CA HIS A 26 19.17 23.37 -37.37
C HIS A 26 18.27 24.04 -36.32
N PHE A 27 18.86 24.75 -35.35
CA PHE A 27 18.11 25.46 -34.32
C PHE A 27 17.30 26.63 -34.88
N GLN A 28 17.81 27.34 -35.89
CA GLN A 28 17.06 28.38 -36.60
C GLN A 28 15.94 27.80 -37.49
N LYS A 29 16.14 26.64 -38.11
CA LYS A 29 15.05 25.92 -38.83
C LYS A 29 13.97 25.42 -37.87
N ILE A 30 14.35 24.93 -36.69
CA ILE A 30 13.43 24.52 -35.63
C ILE A 30 12.68 25.75 -35.08
N LEU A 31 13.36 26.88 -34.85
CA LEU A 31 12.72 28.14 -34.40
C LEU A 31 11.78 28.72 -35.47
N GLY A 32 12.12 28.62 -36.75
CA GLY A 32 11.25 29.04 -37.87
C GLY A 32 10.02 28.14 -38.05
N LEU A 33 10.14 26.84 -37.79
CA LEU A 33 8.99 25.93 -37.74
C LEU A 33 8.11 26.23 -36.51
N VAL A 34 8.71 26.51 -35.36
CA VAL A 34 8.00 26.91 -34.13
C VAL A 34 7.23 28.22 -34.32
N SER A 35 7.74 29.18 -35.10
CA SER A 35 7.00 30.43 -35.38
C SER A 35 5.80 30.24 -36.32
N ILE A 36 5.85 29.25 -37.23
CA ILE A 36 4.71 28.91 -38.11
C ILE A 36 3.61 28.19 -37.31
N PHE A 37 3.97 27.32 -36.35
CA PHE A 37 3.00 26.68 -35.46
C PHE A 37 2.44 27.62 -34.38
N ALA A 38 3.11 28.73 -34.07
CA ALA A 38 2.66 29.70 -33.06
C ALA A 38 1.41 30.52 -33.47
N GLN A 39 1.00 30.48 -34.74
CA GLN A 39 -0.11 31.27 -35.30
C GLN A 39 -1.43 30.49 -35.45
N LEU A 40 -1.48 29.19 -35.07
CA LEU A 40 -2.71 28.39 -35.11
C LEU A 40 -3.24 28.13 -33.68
N PRO A 41 -4.39 28.73 -33.27
CA PRO A 41 -4.90 28.64 -31.90
C PRO A 41 -5.23 27.21 -31.43
N ILE A 42 -5.50 26.29 -32.36
CA ILE A 42 -6.07 24.97 -32.07
C ILE A 42 -4.99 23.91 -31.76
N LEU A 43 -3.75 24.07 -32.24
CA LEU A 43 -2.66 23.11 -32.01
C LEU A 43 -1.86 23.39 -30.72
N LYS A 44 -1.93 24.60 -30.15
CA LYS A 44 -1.26 24.92 -28.88
C LYS A 44 -1.79 24.08 -27.71
N ASN A 45 -3.10 23.79 -27.67
CA ASN A 45 -3.69 23.06 -26.56
C ASN A 45 -3.44 21.54 -26.60
N LEU A 46 -3.26 20.95 -27.78
CA LEU A 46 -2.99 19.51 -27.93
C LEU A 46 -1.49 19.17 -27.83
N PHE A 47 -0.61 20.01 -28.38
CA PHE A 47 0.83 19.71 -28.36
C PHE A 47 1.50 20.08 -27.04
N PHE A 48 1.07 21.18 -26.40
CA PHE A 48 1.58 21.50 -25.06
C PHE A 48 1.04 20.53 -24.01
N SER A 49 -0.23 20.11 -24.05
CA SER A 49 -0.74 19.11 -23.10
C SER A 49 0.00 17.77 -23.21
N GLN A 50 0.22 17.24 -24.41
CA GLN A 50 0.90 15.95 -24.57
C GLN A 50 2.40 15.99 -24.21
N LEU A 51 3.12 17.07 -24.53
CA LEU A 51 4.53 17.22 -24.14
C LEU A 51 4.71 17.57 -22.65
N TRP A 52 3.76 18.28 -22.03
CA TRP A 52 3.75 18.48 -20.58
C TRP A 52 3.39 17.20 -19.84
N ILE A 53 2.40 16.42 -20.33
CA ILE A 53 2.05 15.10 -19.79
C ILE A 53 3.24 14.14 -19.92
N ASN A 54 3.93 14.12 -21.07
CA ASN A 54 5.08 13.24 -21.27
C ASN A 54 6.34 13.70 -20.50
N ARG A 55 6.56 15.01 -20.28
CA ARG A 55 7.66 15.51 -19.42
C ARG A 55 7.36 15.47 -17.93
N MET A 56 6.09 15.46 -17.52
CA MET A 56 5.69 15.14 -16.13
C MET A 56 5.67 13.63 -15.87
N SER A 57 5.63 12.80 -16.91
CA SER A 57 5.73 11.33 -16.77
C SER A 57 7.17 10.81 -16.51
N SER A 58 8.21 11.66 -16.52
CA SER A 58 9.59 11.21 -16.30
C SER A 58 10.09 11.27 -14.85
N ALA A 59 9.20 11.43 -13.89
CA ALA A 59 9.32 10.80 -12.58
C ALA A 59 7.91 10.76 -11.99
N MET A 60 7.29 9.58 -11.90
CA MET A 60 6.22 9.44 -10.90
C MET A 60 6.81 9.98 -9.58
N PRO A 61 6.08 10.84 -8.83
CA PRO A 61 6.56 11.23 -7.51
C PRO A 61 6.94 9.96 -6.77
N PRO A 62 8.14 9.92 -6.15
CA PRO A 62 8.60 8.70 -5.51
C PRO A 62 7.50 8.20 -4.58
N GLN A 63 7.13 6.93 -4.76
CA GLN A 63 6.08 6.31 -4.00
C GLN A 63 6.44 6.40 -2.51
N THR A 64 5.68 7.18 -1.75
CA THR A 64 5.95 7.48 -0.34
C THR A 64 5.66 6.28 0.56
N ILE A 65 4.53 5.61 0.31
CA ILE A 65 4.18 4.38 1.03
C ILE A 65 4.97 3.24 0.42
N LYS A 66 5.70 2.51 1.25
CA LYS A 66 6.63 1.46 0.82
C LYS A 66 6.20 0.09 1.32
N SER A 67 6.68 -0.95 0.64
CA SER A 67 6.55 -2.31 1.13
C SER A 67 7.29 -2.52 2.46
N MET A 68 6.72 -3.39 3.29
CA MET A 68 7.17 -3.66 4.66
C MET A 68 8.50 -4.45 4.68
N ILE A 69 9.22 -4.42 5.80
CA ILE A 69 10.43 -5.25 5.99
C ILE A 69 10.15 -6.39 6.96
N ASP A 70 10.75 -7.56 6.78
CA ASP A 70 10.66 -8.70 7.73
C ASP A 70 9.23 -9.12 8.15
N TYR A 71 8.21 -8.78 7.35
CA TYR A 71 6.81 -8.92 7.77
C TYR A 71 6.40 -10.34 8.19
N ASN A 72 6.88 -11.38 7.49
CA ASN A 72 6.55 -12.77 7.81
C ASN A 72 6.92 -13.18 9.25
N ASN A 73 7.94 -12.55 9.84
CA ASN A 73 8.36 -12.86 11.21
C ASN A 73 7.68 -11.97 12.25
N LYS A 74 7.01 -10.89 11.81
CA LYS A 74 6.57 -9.80 12.69
C LYS A 74 5.06 -9.52 12.63
N ALA A 75 4.29 -10.14 11.74
CA ALA A 75 2.87 -9.90 11.50
C ALA A 75 1.89 -10.48 12.56
N THR A 76 2.21 -10.40 13.85
CA THR A 76 1.50 -11.14 14.91
C THR A 76 -0.01 -10.84 14.99
N ILE A 77 -0.40 -9.57 15.07
CA ILE A 77 -1.81 -9.16 15.15
C ILE A 77 -2.50 -9.49 13.83
N GLN A 78 -1.86 -9.23 12.69
CA GLN A 78 -2.43 -9.47 11.37
C GLN A 78 -2.69 -10.96 11.11
N CYS A 79 -1.86 -11.87 11.62
CA CYS A 79 -2.11 -13.32 11.60
C CYS A 79 -3.37 -13.67 12.39
N LYS A 80 -3.55 -13.12 13.61
CA LYS A 80 -4.76 -13.32 14.41
C LYS A 80 -6.02 -12.83 13.69
N VAL A 81 -5.93 -11.70 13.01
CA VAL A 81 -7.02 -11.15 12.19
C VAL A 81 -7.31 -12.04 10.99
N ALA A 82 -6.28 -12.46 10.26
CA ALA A 82 -6.42 -13.36 9.11
C ALA A 82 -7.12 -14.67 9.50
N ALA A 83 -6.74 -15.27 10.63
CA ALA A 83 -7.39 -16.46 11.17
C ALA A 83 -8.88 -16.25 11.45
N ASN A 84 -9.27 -15.11 12.04
CA ASN A 84 -10.67 -14.76 12.29
C ASN A 84 -11.49 -14.56 11.01
N LEU A 85 -10.84 -14.22 9.89
CA LEU A 85 -11.49 -14.02 8.60
C LEU A 85 -11.77 -15.33 7.86
N LEU A 86 -11.08 -16.42 8.19
CA LEU A 86 -11.19 -17.69 7.46
C LEU A 86 -12.64 -18.18 7.35
N LYS A 87 -13.44 -18.02 8.40
CA LYS A 87 -14.87 -18.41 8.37
C LYS A 87 -15.67 -17.65 7.30
N TYR A 88 -15.40 -16.36 7.11
CA TYR A 88 -16.07 -15.54 6.10
C TYR A 88 -15.55 -15.85 4.70
N ILE A 89 -14.25 -16.11 4.56
CA ILE A 89 -13.62 -16.52 3.31
C ILE A 89 -14.19 -17.86 2.83
N ILE A 90 -14.25 -18.87 3.71
CA ILE A 90 -14.80 -20.20 3.40
C ILE A 90 -16.25 -20.07 2.97
N GLU A 91 -17.04 -19.30 3.71
CA GLU A 91 -18.46 -19.11 3.41
C GLU A 91 -18.67 -18.38 2.08
N ALA A 92 -17.90 -17.33 1.82
CA ALA A 92 -17.90 -16.61 0.55
C ALA A 92 -17.52 -17.54 -0.60
N ALA A 93 -16.46 -18.32 -0.45
CA ALA A 93 -15.97 -19.27 -1.45
C ALA A 93 -17.00 -20.36 -1.76
N ARG A 94 -17.69 -20.91 -0.75
CA ARG A 94 -18.76 -21.91 -0.92
C ARG A 94 -19.95 -21.37 -1.71
N HIS A 95 -20.32 -20.12 -1.48
CA HIS A 95 -21.48 -19.46 -2.10
C HIS A 95 -21.14 -18.64 -3.34
N LEU A 96 -19.98 -18.86 -3.96
CA LEU A 96 -19.72 -18.34 -5.30
C LEU A 96 -20.71 -18.96 -6.29
N PRO A 97 -21.20 -18.20 -7.29
CA PRO A 97 -22.01 -18.78 -8.34
C PRO A 97 -21.19 -19.81 -9.15
N PRO A 98 -21.83 -20.63 -10.00
CA PRO A 98 -21.11 -21.56 -10.86
C PRO A 98 -19.99 -20.85 -11.66
N PRO A 99 -18.84 -21.51 -11.90
CA PRO A 99 -17.76 -20.92 -12.68
C PRO A 99 -18.24 -20.50 -14.08
N SER A 100 -17.85 -19.32 -14.54
CA SER A 100 -18.32 -18.76 -15.81
C SER A 100 -17.75 -19.46 -17.05
N SER A 101 -16.60 -20.14 -16.93
CA SER A 101 -15.98 -21.03 -17.93
C SER A 101 -14.74 -21.72 -17.34
N ASN A 102 -14.34 -22.88 -17.87
CA ASN A 102 -13.13 -23.65 -17.50
C ASN A 102 -13.03 -24.13 -16.03
N HIS A 103 -14.14 -24.13 -15.28
CA HIS A 103 -14.18 -24.54 -13.86
C HIS A 103 -13.13 -23.83 -12.97
N CYS A 104 -12.66 -22.63 -13.36
CA CYS A 104 -11.59 -21.93 -12.65
C CYS A 104 -12.16 -20.77 -11.82
N VAL A 105 -11.91 -20.79 -10.51
CA VAL A 105 -12.23 -19.71 -9.58
C VAL A 105 -11.04 -18.75 -9.51
N ARG A 106 -11.24 -17.49 -9.90
CA ARG A 106 -10.22 -16.44 -9.93
C ARG A 106 -10.31 -15.58 -8.68
N VAL A 107 -9.22 -15.55 -7.94
CA VAL A 107 -9.17 -14.95 -6.61
C VAL A 107 -8.07 -13.89 -6.57
N LEU A 108 -8.41 -12.71 -6.05
CA LEU A 108 -7.46 -11.63 -5.83
C LEU A 108 -7.24 -11.44 -4.33
N GLU A 109 -5.99 -11.53 -3.88
CA GLU A 109 -5.57 -11.00 -2.58
C GLU A 109 -4.94 -9.63 -2.78
N ASN A 110 -5.46 -8.62 -2.09
CA ASN A 110 -4.90 -7.27 -2.05
C ASN A 110 -4.05 -7.04 -0.80
N ALA A 111 -2.84 -6.53 -1.03
CA ALA A 111 -1.80 -6.30 -0.01
C ALA A 111 -1.27 -7.60 0.63
N CYS A 112 -0.80 -8.52 -0.21
CA CYS A 112 -0.28 -9.84 0.21
C CYS A 112 1.01 -9.78 1.03
N SER A 113 1.74 -8.66 1.01
CA SER A 113 3.05 -8.47 1.63
C SER A 113 3.99 -9.65 1.29
N HIS A 114 4.65 -10.21 2.29
CA HIS A 114 5.55 -11.35 2.14
C HIS A 114 4.86 -12.72 2.24
N GLY A 115 3.54 -12.78 2.43
CA GLY A 115 2.74 -14.00 2.24
C GLY A 115 2.40 -14.86 3.47
N VAL A 116 2.86 -14.54 4.69
CA VAL A 116 2.54 -15.36 5.89
C VAL A 116 1.03 -15.52 6.12
N ASN A 117 0.25 -14.47 5.85
CA ASN A 117 -1.22 -14.49 5.98
C ASN A 117 -1.93 -15.06 4.75
N SER A 118 -1.22 -15.26 3.64
CA SER A 118 -1.78 -15.73 2.37
C SER A 118 -1.96 -17.24 2.35
N VAL A 119 -1.16 -17.99 3.12
CA VAL A 119 -1.17 -19.46 3.10
C VAL A 119 -2.50 -20.03 3.57
N ASP A 120 -2.94 -19.69 4.79
CA ASP A 120 -4.20 -20.21 5.35
C ASP A 120 -5.41 -19.74 4.55
N PHE A 121 -5.38 -18.50 4.06
CA PHE A 121 -6.38 -17.95 3.16
C PHE A 121 -6.48 -18.78 1.87
N ALA A 122 -5.36 -18.99 1.17
CA ALA A 122 -5.35 -19.71 -0.09
C ALA A 122 -5.76 -21.17 0.10
N LEU A 123 -5.31 -21.81 1.19
CA LEU A 123 -5.71 -23.17 1.54
C LEU A 123 -7.22 -23.28 1.78
N ALA A 124 -7.78 -22.36 2.56
CA ALA A 124 -9.20 -22.33 2.87
C ALA A 124 -10.06 -22.14 1.60
N VAL A 125 -9.63 -21.27 0.69
CA VAL A 125 -10.29 -21.07 -0.61
C VAL A 125 -10.22 -22.34 -1.45
N CYS A 126 -9.04 -22.94 -1.61
CA CYS A 126 -8.86 -24.17 -2.38
C CYS A 126 -9.76 -25.31 -1.88
N GLN A 127 -9.76 -25.55 -0.56
CA GLN A 127 -10.60 -26.58 0.04
C GLN A 127 -12.08 -26.30 -0.21
N ALA A 128 -12.55 -25.08 0.07
CA ALA A 128 -13.95 -24.70 -0.11
C ALA A 128 -14.43 -24.80 -1.57
N VAL A 129 -13.54 -24.52 -2.53
CA VAL A 129 -13.85 -24.64 -3.96
C VAL A 129 -13.93 -26.10 -4.39
N VAL A 130 -12.94 -26.93 -4.02
CA VAL A 130 -12.90 -28.37 -4.37
C VAL A 130 -14.02 -29.16 -3.70
N ASP A 131 -14.38 -28.83 -2.45
CA ASP A 131 -15.51 -29.45 -1.75
C ASP A 131 -16.84 -29.27 -2.51
N ARG A 132 -17.01 -28.13 -3.19
CA ARG A 132 -18.21 -27.85 -4.00
C ARG A 132 -18.13 -28.49 -5.37
N ASP A 133 -16.99 -28.39 -6.02
CA ASP A 133 -16.75 -28.93 -7.37
C ASP A 133 -15.34 -29.53 -7.42
N PRO A 134 -15.21 -30.87 -7.32
CA PRO A 134 -13.92 -31.54 -7.37
C PRO A 134 -13.14 -31.35 -8.68
N SER A 135 -13.80 -30.89 -9.75
CA SER A 135 -13.16 -30.56 -11.04
C SER A 135 -12.67 -29.11 -11.12
N ALA A 136 -13.02 -28.28 -10.14
CA ALA A 136 -12.66 -26.88 -10.14
C ALA A 136 -11.18 -26.65 -9.81
N THR A 137 -10.63 -25.63 -10.46
CA THR A 137 -9.27 -25.13 -10.21
C THR A 137 -9.34 -23.74 -9.59
N VAL A 138 -8.27 -23.33 -8.91
CA VAL A 138 -8.16 -21.97 -8.35
C VAL A 138 -6.99 -21.24 -8.99
N SER A 139 -7.21 -19.98 -9.35
CA SER A 139 -6.15 -19.06 -9.80
C SER A 139 -6.07 -17.89 -8.84
N PHE A 140 -4.94 -17.73 -8.17
CA PHE A 140 -4.67 -16.60 -7.29
C PHE A 140 -3.91 -15.49 -8.02
N ILE A 141 -4.26 -14.25 -7.71
CA ILE A 141 -3.49 -13.05 -7.99
C ILE A 141 -3.13 -12.45 -6.64
N PHE A 142 -1.85 -12.48 -6.30
CA PHE A 142 -1.30 -11.81 -5.12
C PHE A 142 -0.87 -10.39 -5.53
N ASN A 143 -1.66 -9.40 -5.13
CA ASN A 143 -1.39 -8.00 -5.41
C ASN A 143 -0.74 -7.30 -4.22
N ASP A 144 0.24 -6.44 -4.51
CA ASP A 144 0.81 -5.49 -3.55
C ASP A 144 1.43 -4.31 -4.30
N LEU A 145 2.07 -3.39 -3.57
CA LEU A 145 2.87 -2.32 -4.11
C LEU A 145 3.98 -2.86 -5.03
N PRO A 146 4.40 -2.09 -6.05
CA PRO A 146 5.41 -2.54 -7.02
C PRO A 146 6.77 -2.93 -6.43
N ASP A 147 7.10 -2.42 -5.24
CA ASP A 147 8.36 -2.68 -4.54
C ASP A 147 8.28 -3.88 -3.56
N ASN A 148 7.18 -4.63 -3.55
CA ASN A 148 7.02 -5.81 -2.71
C ASN A 148 7.88 -6.99 -3.16
N ASP A 149 8.32 -7.82 -2.22
CA ASP A 149 9.05 -9.06 -2.49
C ASP A 149 8.08 -10.21 -2.79
N PHE A 150 7.60 -10.25 -4.03
CA PHE A 150 6.67 -11.27 -4.50
C PHE A 150 7.24 -12.69 -4.48
N ASN A 151 8.58 -12.86 -4.48
CA ASN A 151 9.18 -14.18 -4.39
C ASN A 151 8.88 -14.84 -3.04
N LYS A 152 8.76 -14.06 -1.96
CA LYS A 152 8.44 -14.59 -0.63
C LYS A 152 7.03 -15.17 -0.56
N VAL A 153 6.02 -14.45 -1.08
CA VAL A 153 4.64 -14.97 -1.09
C VAL A 153 4.52 -16.21 -1.98
N LEU A 154 5.13 -16.20 -3.17
CA LEU A 154 5.15 -17.36 -4.05
C LEU A 154 5.85 -18.56 -3.40
N ALA A 155 6.99 -18.35 -2.73
CA ALA A 155 7.72 -19.41 -2.06
C ALA A 155 6.93 -20.00 -0.88
N LEU A 156 6.29 -19.16 -0.06
CA LEU A 156 5.48 -19.65 1.06
C LEU A 156 4.27 -20.46 0.58
N VAL A 157 3.51 -19.92 -0.37
CA VAL A 157 2.31 -20.59 -0.88
C VAL A 157 2.67 -21.89 -1.59
N SER A 158 3.70 -21.89 -2.46
CA SER A 158 4.09 -23.09 -3.23
C SER A 158 4.74 -24.18 -2.38
N ASN A 159 5.27 -23.85 -1.20
CA ASN A 159 5.86 -24.82 -0.27
C ASN A 159 4.91 -25.21 0.88
N SER A 160 3.62 -24.94 0.73
CA SER A 160 2.58 -25.26 1.71
C SER A 160 1.61 -26.32 1.16
N ALA A 161 0.66 -26.76 1.99
CA ALA A 161 -0.43 -27.66 1.57
C ALA A 161 -1.31 -27.07 0.44
N VAL A 162 -1.20 -25.78 0.15
CA VAL A 162 -1.86 -25.16 -1.01
C VAL A 162 -1.38 -25.77 -2.33
N ALA A 163 -0.14 -26.24 -2.40
CA ALA A 163 0.44 -26.85 -3.61
C ALA A 163 -0.28 -28.14 -4.03
N ASP A 164 -0.87 -28.89 -3.09
CA ASP A 164 -1.58 -30.14 -3.36
C ASP A 164 -2.82 -29.93 -4.26
N PHE A 165 -3.34 -28.69 -4.29
CA PHE A 165 -4.47 -28.29 -5.12
C PHE A 165 -4.06 -27.82 -6.53
N ASN A 166 -2.76 -27.79 -6.83
CA ASN A 166 -2.18 -27.31 -8.10
C ASN A 166 -2.76 -25.97 -8.59
N PRO A 167 -2.85 -24.92 -7.75
CA PRO A 167 -3.41 -23.65 -8.17
C PRO A 167 -2.51 -22.92 -9.16
N THR A 168 -3.11 -22.06 -9.99
CA THR A 168 -2.34 -21.07 -10.75
C THR A 168 -1.99 -19.89 -9.84
N LEU A 169 -0.70 -19.59 -9.69
CA LEU A 169 -0.25 -18.45 -8.88
C LEU A 169 0.25 -17.32 -9.78
N ARG A 170 -0.26 -16.11 -9.56
CA ARG A 170 0.16 -14.88 -10.27
C ARG A 170 0.42 -13.78 -9.25
N THR A 171 1.25 -12.83 -9.63
CA THR A 171 1.58 -11.67 -8.81
C THR A 171 1.31 -10.39 -9.58
N LEU A 172 0.94 -9.32 -8.87
CA LEU A 172 0.65 -8.03 -9.44
C LEU A 172 1.24 -6.92 -8.56
N GLY A 173 2.15 -6.12 -9.12
CA GLY A 173 2.74 -4.95 -8.45
C GLY A 173 1.96 -3.69 -8.80
N LYS A 174 0.80 -3.46 -8.19
CA LYS A 174 -0.03 -2.27 -8.44
C LYS A 174 -0.71 -1.77 -7.17
N ASN A 175 -0.87 -0.45 -7.12
CA ASN A 175 -1.65 0.20 -6.07
C ASN A 175 -3.09 -0.33 -6.06
N MET A 176 -3.54 -0.84 -4.90
CA MET A 176 -4.86 -1.45 -4.74
C MET A 176 -6.02 -0.47 -4.97
N TYR A 177 -5.80 0.84 -4.94
CA TYR A 177 -6.83 1.86 -5.24
C TYR A 177 -7.06 2.08 -6.75
N SER A 178 -6.27 1.42 -7.60
CA SER A 178 -6.43 1.43 -9.06
C SER A 178 -7.15 0.16 -9.57
N PRO A 179 -7.63 0.16 -10.83
CA PRO A 179 -8.02 -1.07 -11.50
C PRO A 179 -6.84 -2.05 -11.65
N LEU A 180 -7.07 -3.29 -11.24
CA LEU A 180 -6.09 -4.38 -11.16
C LEU A 180 -6.31 -5.43 -12.24
N THR A 181 -7.56 -5.71 -12.60
CA THR A 181 -7.95 -6.71 -13.60
C THR A 181 -9.02 -6.18 -14.54
N GLU A 182 -9.32 -6.94 -15.59
CA GLU A 182 -10.43 -6.61 -16.49
C GLU A 182 -11.79 -6.78 -15.77
N PRO A 183 -12.84 -6.03 -16.16
CA PRO A 183 -14.16 -6.14 -15.57
C PRO A 183 -14.75 -7.55 -15.64
N GLY A 184 -15.43 -7.98 -14.57
CA GLY A 184 -16.14 -9.26 -14.52
C GLY A 184 -15.25 -10.51 -14.55
N THR A 185 -13.97 -10.38 -14.25
CA THR A 185 -13.02 -11.51 -14.29
C THR A 185 -12.80 -12.18 -12.94
N LEU A 186 -13.04 -11.48 -11.82
CA LEU A 186 -12.79 -12.02 -10.48
C LEU A 186 -14.04 -12.67 -9.87
N ASP A 187 -13.82 -13.75 -9.13
CA ASP A 187 -14.84 -14.44 -8.34
C ASP A 187 -14.85 -13.99 -6.89
N LEU A 188 -13.65 -13.87 -6.29
CA LEU A 188 -13.46 -13.53 -4.89
C LEU A 188 -12.32 -12.51 -4.77
N VAL A 189 -12.55 -11.47 -3.98
CA VAL A 189 -11.52 -10.51 -3.57
C VAL A 189 -11.36 -10.59 -2.05
N TYR A 190 -10.13 -10.72 -1.60
CA TYR A 190 -9.72 -10.71 -0.20
C TYR A 190 -8.75 -9.56 0.07
N SER A 191 -8.89 -8.90 1.22
CA SER A 191 -7.97 -7.85 1.66
C SER A 191 -7.93 -7.79 3.18
N ASN A 192 -6.75 -7.87 3.78
CA ASN A 192 -6.61 -7.85 5.23
C ASN A 192 -5.61 -6.78 5.67
N ALA A 193 -5.98 -6.02 6.70
CA ALA A 193 -5.16 -5.00 7.34
C ALA A 193 -4.50 -4.02 6.34
N SER A 194 -5.23 -3.57 5.32
CA SER A 194 -4.63 -2.76 4.24
C SER A 194 -5.40 -1.48 3.87
N LEU A 195 -6.73 -1.48 3.92
CA LEU A 195 -7.54 -0.32 3.46
C LEU A 195 -7.45 0.93 4.34
N HIS A 196 -6.74 0.86 5.47
CA HIS A 196 -6.43 2.02 6.31
C HIS A 196 -5.24 2.84 5.78
N TRP A 197 -4.38 2.28 4.92
CA TRP A 197 -3.23 2.99 4.33
C TRP A 197 -3.68 4.02 3.30
N LEU A 198 -3.21 5.25 3.41
CA LEU A 198 -3.50 6.30 2.43
C LEU A 198 -2.64 6.14 1.17
N SER A 199 -3.21 6.42 0.00
CA SER A 199 -2.50 6.30 -1.29
C SER A 199 -1.47 7.40 -1.52
N SER A 200 -1.66 8.55 -0.87
CA SER A 200 -0.87 9.76 -1.06
C SER A 200 -0.81 10.58 0.21
N LEU A 201 0.31 11.27 0.41
CA LEU A 201 0.54 12.26 1.46
C LEU A 201 1.08 13.58 0.86
N SER A 202 0.73 13.87 -0.39
CA SER A 202 1.32 14.98 -1.16
C SER A 202 1.21 16.35 -0.47
N TRP A 203 0.22 16.54 0.40
CA TRP A 203 0.03 17.78 1.17
C TRP A 203 1.09 18.02 2.26
N LEU A 204 1.83 16.98 2.69
CA LEU A 204 2.86 17.11 3.71
C LEU A 204 3.96 18.12 3.32
N ALA A 205 4.34 18.15 2.05
CA ALA A 205 5.37 19.06 1.54
C ALA A 205 5.04 20.55 1.76
N GLY A 206 3.75 20.90 1.77
CA GLY A 206 3.28 22.28 1.99
C GLY A 206 2.78 22.49 3.41
N GLU A 207 1.55 22.07 3.65
CA GLU A 207 0.75 22.39 4.84
C GLU A 207 1.14 21.56 6.08
N GLY A 208 1.83 20.42 5.89
CA GLY A 208 2.11 19.50 6.99
C GLY A 208 0.89 18.67 7.37
N HIS A 209 0.77 18.32 8.65
CA HIS A 209 -0.34 17.52 9.14
C HIS A 209 -1.68 18.21 8.95
N SER A 210 -2.60 17.58 8.20
CA SER A 210 -3.92 18.13 7.87
C SER A 210 -5.00 17.03 7.99
N PRO A 211 -5.78 17.00 9.08
CA PRO A 211 -6.86 16.02 9.26
C PRO A 211 -7.90 16.04 8.15
N SER A 212 -8.25 17.22 7.63
CA SER A 212 -9.25 17.36 6.56
C SER A 212 -8.75 16.78 5.23
N LYS A 213 -7.47 16.97 4.89
CA LYS A 213 -6.87 16.37 3.69
C LYS A 213 -6.72 14.86 3.83
N ALA A 214 -6.33 14.38 5.01
CA ALA A 214 -6.29 12.96 5.30
C ALA A 214 -7.66 12.30 5.17
N ALA A 215 -8.72 12.91 5.71
CA ALA A 215 -10.09 12.42 5.59
C ALA A 215 -10.57 12.41 4.13
N ASN A 216 -10.26 13.46 3.36
CA ASN A 216 -10.58 13.49 1.93
C ASN A 216 -9.85 12.40 1.14
N GLN A 217 -8.54 12.23 1.37
CA GLN A 217 -7.75 11.18 0.73
C GLN A 217 -8.29 9.79 1.11
N ALA A 218 -8.61 9.56 2.38
CA ALA A 218 -9.18 8.30 2.85
C ALA A 218 -10.53 7.98 2.18
N ARG A 219 -11.38 8.99 1.99
CA ARG A 219 -12.68 8.84 1.29
C ARG A 219 -12.48 8.50 -0.18
N GLU A 220 -11.59 9.21 -0.87
CA GLU A 220 -11.28 8.97 -2.28
C GLU A 220 -10.68 7.58 -2.50
N ASP A 221 -9.69 7.21 -1.69
CA ASP A 221 -9.05 5.89 -1.73
C ASP A 221 -10.07 4.77 -1.53
N PHE A 222 -10.89 4.86 -0.49
CA PHE A 222 -11.86 3.81 -0.18
C PHE A 222 -12.96 3.69 -1.24
N SER A 223 -13.48 4.81 -1.74
CA SER A 223 -14.45 4.82 -2.83
C SER A 223 -13.86 4.24 -4.12
N ALA A 224 -12.62 4.61 -4.47
CA ALA A 224 -11.92 4.07 -5.62
C ALA A 224 -11.68 2.55 -5.50
N TYR A 225 -11.30 2.07 -4.31
CA TYR A 225 -11.17 0.65 -4.04
C TYR A 225 -12.50 -0.08 -4.25
N ILE A 226 -13.57 0.34 -3.57
CA ILE A 226 -14.87 -0.34 -3.64
C ILE A 226 -15.43 -0.33 -5.08
N SER A 227 -15.31 0.80 -5.80
CA SER A 227 -15.75 0.91 -7.19
C SER A 227 -14.94 0.01 -8.14
N SER A 228 -13.61 -0.01 -8.01
CA SER A 228 -12.76 -0.88 -8.85
C SER A 228 -13.04 -2.36 -8.60
N ARG A 229 -13.14 -2.77 -7.32
CA ARG A 229 -13.46 -4.17 -6.96
C ARG A 229 -14.85 -4.56 -7.44
N HIS A 230 -15.82 -3.64 -7.40
CA HIS A 230 -17.14 -3.88 -7.98
C HIS A 230 -17.02 -4.17 -9.47
N GLN A 231 -16.31 -3.36 -10.24
CA GLN A 231 -16.20 -3.57 -11.69
C GLN A 231 -15.51 -4.89 -12.05
N GLU A 232 -14.43 -5.23 -11.34
CA GLU A 232 -13.61 -6.42 -11.56
C GLU A 232 -14.30 -7.73 -11.19
N LEU A 233 -15.13 -7.72 -10.15
CA LEU A 233 -15.93 -8.89 -9.76
C LEU A 233 -16.99 -9.19 -10.83
N ARG A 234 -17.25 -10.48 -11.08
CA ARG A 234 -18.45 -10.89 -11.83
C ARG A 234 -19.71 -10.77 -10.97
N GLN A 235 -20.87 -10.86 -11.60
CA GLN A 235 -22.15 -10.93 -10.87
C GLN A 235 -22.16 -12.10 -9.89
N GLY A 236 -22.57 -11.83 -8.64
CA GLY A 236 -22.53 -12.79 -7.53
C GLY A 236 -21.13 -13.01 -6.93
N GLY A 237 -20.09 -12.38 -7.47
CA GLY A 237 -18.75 -12.40 -6.91
C GLY A 237 -18.70 -11.75 -5.52
N LYS A 238 -17.72 -12.17 -4.72
CA LYS A 238 -17.65 -11.87 -3.29
C LYS A 238 -16.46 -10.97 -2.96
N LEU A 239 -16.65 -10.07 -2.02
CA LEU A 239 -15.62 -9.21 -1.44
C LEU A 239 -15.57 -9.50 0.06
N VAL A 240 -14.40 -9.86 0.58
CA VAL A 240 -14.13 -10.05 2.01
C VAL A 240 -12.97 -9.16 2.41
N VAL A 241 -13.23 -8.14 3.23
CA VAL A 241 -12.20 -7.18 3.64
C VAL A 241 -12.17 -6.95 5.13
N SER A 242 -10.96 -6.72 5.65
CA SER A 242 -10.72 -6.32 7.03
C SER A 242 -9.66 -5.23 7.13
N PHE A 243 -9.89 -4.25 8.00
CA PHE A 243 -8.93 -3.17 8.26
C PHE A 243 -9.24 -2.43 9.57
N PRO A 244 -8.25 -1.76 10.19
CA PRO A 244 -8.44 -0.91 11.35
C PRO A 244 -9.54 0.15 11.18
N GLY A 245 -10.47 0.16 12.14
CA GLY A 245 -11.57 1.10 12.24
C GLY A 245 -11.61 1.78 13.59
N VAL A 246 -12.63 2.59 13.81
CA VAL A 246 -12.94 3.21 15.10
C VAL A 246 -14.45 3.21 15.36
N PRO A 247 -14.89 3.31 16.62
CA PRO A 247 -16.30 3.46 16.99
C PRO A 247 -16.96 4.70 16.37
N ASP A 248 -18.29 4.73 16.40
CA ASP A 248 -19.07 5.85 15.89
C ASP A 248 -18.75 7.16 16.65
N GLY A 249 -18.74 8.26 15.90
CA GLY A 249 -18.34 9.58 16.41
C GLY A 249 -16.83 9.81 16.50
N GLN A 250 -16.00 8.83 16.13
CA GLN A 250 -14.55 8.95 16.01
C GLN A 250 -14.13 8.82 14.54
N SER A 251 -12.97 9.37 14.17
CA SER A 251 -12.22 9.07 12.93
C SER A 251 -10.90 9.81 12.96
N GLY A 252 -9.93 9.38 12.15
CA GLY A 252 -8.70 10.13 11.97
C GLY A 252 -7.46 9.29 11.79
N MET A 253 -6.33 9.98 11.72
CA MET A 253 -5.01 9.37 11.64
C MET A 253 -4.48 8.96 13.00
N ASN A 254 -3.52 8.03 13.02
CA ASN A 254 -2.85 7.54 14.23
C ASN A 254 -3.76 6.86 15.27
N SER A 255 -5.00 6.49 14.93
CA SER A 255 -6.03 5.98 15.85
C SER A 255 -5.62 4.80 16.73
N CYS A 256 -4.75 3.89 16.25
CA CYS A 256 -4.44 2.66 16.97
C CYS A 256 -3.35 2.82 18.04
N PHE A 257 -2.44 3.79 17.88
CA PHE A 257 -1.28 3.99 18.76
C PHE A 257 -0.87 5.48 18.86
N PRO A 258 -1.82 6.42 19.05
CA PRO A 258 -1.55 7.84 18.85
C PRO A 258 -0.50 8.37 19.84
N ASP A 259 -0.62 8.01 21.11
CA ASP A 259 0.29 8.47 22.17
C ASP A 259 1.66 7.80 22.06
N ASP A 260 1.70 6.51 21.72
CA ASP A 260 2.94 5.75 21.57
C ASP A 260 3.79 6.29 20.40
N PHE A 261 3.17 6.47 19.22
CA PHE A 261 3.85 7.09 18.08
C PHE A 261 4.25 8.52 18.40
N LYS A 262 3.39 9.32 19.03
CA LYS A 262 3.73 10.69 19.41
C LYS A 262 5.00 10.72 20.28
N ARG A 263 5.04 9.90 21.34
CA ARG A 263 6.19 9.84 22.25
C ARG A 263 7.45 9.33 21.56
N ALA A 264 7.34 8.29 20.73
CA ALA A 264 8.46 7.76 19.96
C ALA A 264 9.05 8.84 19.04
N HIS A 265 8.20 9.61 18.37
CA HIS A 265 8.62 10.70 17.51
C HIS A 265 9.18 11.90 18.29
N GLU A 266 8.72 12.19 19.50
CA GLU A 266 9.34 13.21 20.36
C GLU A 266 10.78 12.82 20.73
N VAL A 267 11.03 11.56 21.10
CA VAL A 267 12.38 11.06 21.40
C VAL A 267 13.28 11.07 20.15
N VAL A 268 12.75 10.71 18.99
CA VAL A 268 13.49 10.82 17.72
C VAL A 268 13.85 12.28 17.42
N ALA A 269 12.98 13.25 17.75
CA ALA A 269 13.29 14.69 17.64
C ALA A 269 14.45 15.11 18.57
N GLU A 270 14.44 14.63 19.80
CA GLU A 270 15.43 14.99 20.82
C GLU A 270 16.80 14.38 20.52
N ARG A 271 16.82 13.13 20.04
CA ARG A 271 18.05 12.37 19.75
C ARG A 271 18.57 12.54 18.33
N GLY A 272 17.71 12.96 17.40
CA GLY A 272 18.01 13.12 15.98
C GLY A 272 18.31 14.57 15.61
N ALA A 273 19.08 14.79 14.54
CA ALA A 273 19.39 16.11 14.00
C ALA A 273 18.17 16.85 13.37
N ALA A 274 16.94 16.51 13.75
CA ALA A 274 15.69 17.07 13.25
C ALA A 274 14.94 17.82 14.36
N SER A 275 14.35 18.98 14.04
CA SER A 275 13.59 19.75 15.03
C SER A 275 12.26 19.07 15.42
N LEU A 276 11.73 19.38 16.61
CA LEU A 276 10.38 18.94 17.00
C LEU A 276 9.31 19.36 15.97
N THR A 277 9.42 20.57 15.40
CA THR A 277 8.53 21.06 14.34
C THR A 277 8.62 20.21 13.07
N TRP A 278 9.81 19.73 12.72
CA TRP A 278 10.00 18.80 11.62
C TRP A 278 9.31 17.47 11.90
N MET A 279 9.47 16.92 13.11
CA MET A 279 8.85 15.65 13.50
C MET A 279 7.32 15.75 13.47
N GLN A 280 6.76 16.78 14.10
CA GLN A 280 5.31 17.03 14.11
C GLN A 280 4.72 17.16 12.71
N LYS A 281 5.52 17.61 11.74
CA LYS A 281 5.09 17.79 10.36
C LYS A 281 5.17 16.50 9.53
N TYR A 282 6.21 15.68 9.71
CA TYR A 282 6.55 14.60 8.79
C TYR A 282 6.48 13.19 9.38
N CYS A 283 6.24 13.07 10.68
CA CYS A 283 6.24 11.79 11.39
C CYS A 283 4.84 11.39 11.83
N ILE A 284 3.96 11.36 10.83
CA ILE A 284 2.58 10.91 10.99
C ILE A 284 2.46 9.50 10.43
N SER A 285 1.65 8.66 11.07
CA SER A 285 1.30 7.39 10.44
C SER A 285 0.41 7.70 9.22
N PRO A 286 0.76 7.22 8.02
CA PRO A 286 0.00 7.47 6.79
C PRO A 286 -1.23 6.57 6.70
N VAL A 287 -1.96 6.47 7.79
CA VAL A 287 -3.12 5.62 7.93
C VAL A 287 -4.30 6.44 8.43
N TYR A 288 -5.50 6.03 8.04
CA TYR A 288 -6.75 6.65 8.49
C TYR A 288 -7.73 5.56 8.91
N SER A 289 -8.22 5.66 10.14
CA SER A 289 -9.29 4.78 10.63
C SER A 289 -10.65 5.43 10.45
N ARG A 290 -11.54 4.66 9.83
CA ARG A 290 -12.90 5.07 9.46
C ARG A 290 -13.90 4.60 10.51
N ASN A 291 -14.94 5.39 10.74
CA ASN A 291 -16.14 4.94 11.46
C ASN A 291 -17.16 4.28 10.52
N ARG A 292 -18.30 3.87 11.07
CA ARG A 292 -19.35 3.17 10.33
C ARG A 292 -19.92 4.01 9.20
N ALA A 293 -20.17 5.31 9.43
CA ALA A 293 -20.78 6.18 8.45
C ALA A 293 -19.87 6.34 7.21
N GLU A 294 -18.57 6.53 7.44
CA GLU A 294 -17.58 6.61 6.37
C GLU A 294 -17.49 5.30 5.58
N VAL A 295 -17.47 4.14 6.27
CA VAL A 295 -17.44 2.83 5.61
C VAL A 295 -18.72 2.56 4.82
N ALA A 296 -19.89 2.76 5.43
CA ALA A 296 -21.18 2.50 4.81
C ALA A 296 -21.43 3.38 3.58
N SER A 297 -20.92 4.61 3.56
CA SER A 297 -21.07 5.53 2.44
C SER A 297 -20.50 5.00 1.12
N ALA A 298 -19.47 4.15 1.15
CA ALA A 298 -18.89 3.56 -0.05
C ALA A 298 -19.71 2.38 -0.62
N PHE A 299 -20.63 1.83 0.17
CA PHE A 299 -21.50 0.71 -0.20
C PHE A 299 -22.97 1.13 -0.40
N SER A 300 -23.27 2.44 -0.36
CA SER A 300 -24.65 2.93 -0.47
C SER A 300 -25.27 2.74 -1.87
N ASP A 301 -24.46 2.45 -2.87
CA ASP A 301 -24.94 2.15 -4.22
C ASP A 301 -25.69 0.81 -4.25
N ALA A 302 -26.83 0.77 -4.95
CA ALA A 302 -27.73 -0.39 -4.99
C ALA A 302 -27.09 -1.68 -5.54
N ASN A 303 -25.89 -1.61 -6.10
CA ASN A 303 -25.20 -2.70 -6.80
C ASN A 303 -24.35 -3.62 -5.90
N TRP A 304 -24.34 -3.38 -4.58
CA TRP A 304 -23.81 -4.30 -3.58
C TRP A 304 -24.95 -4.88 -2.71
N THR A 305 -24.80 -6.14 -2.32
CA THR A 305 -25.46 -6.70 -1.13
C THR A 305 -24.40 -6.80 -0.05
N VAL A 306 -24.55 -6.08 1.05
CA VAL A 306 -23.63 -6.19 2.20
C VAL A 306 -24.17 -7.25 3.14
N ASP A 307 -23.47 -8.39 3.21
CA ASP A 307 -23.85 -9.54 4.03
C ASP A 307 -23.36 -9.36 5.47
N VAL A 308 -22.19 -8.72 5.67
CA VAL A 308 -21.58 -8.42 6.97
C VAL A 308 -20.96 -7.02 6.92
N MET A 309 -21.18 -6.21 7.97
CA MET A 309 -20.47 -4.94 8.21
C MET A 309 -20.39 -4.68 9.71
N GLU A 310 -19.35 -5.22 10.32
CA GLU A 310 -19.16 -5.24 11.77
C GLU A 310 -17.84 -4.61 12.16
N LEU A 311 -17.84 -3.88 13.28
CA LEU A 311 -16.62 -3.46 13.95
C LEU A 311 -16.34 -4.48 15.05
N GLN A 312 -15.28 -5.26 14.90
CA GLN A 312 -14.90 -6.32 15.80
C GLN A 312 -13.74 -5.91 16.70
N ASP A 313 -13.83 -6.33 17.96
CA ASP A 313 -12.80 -6.11 18.96
C ASP A 313 -11.77 -7.24 18.92
N ILE A 314 -10.51 -6.87 18.72
CA ILE A 314 -9.38 -7.78 18.74
C ILE A 314 -8.46 -7.37 19.88
N GLU A 315 -8.41 -8.20 20.91
CA GLU A 315 -7.44 -8.03 21.98
C GLU A 315 -6.01 -8.17 21.44
N GLU A 316 -5.10 -7.45 22.08
CA GLU A 316 -3.68 -7.48 21.78
C GLU A 316 -3.09 -8.90 21.75
N PHE A 317 -2.14 -9.11 20.86
CA PHE A 317 -1.51 -10.41 20.71
C PHE A 317 -0.80 -10.80 22.02
N GLY A 318 -1.03 -12.03 22.49
CA GLY A 318 -0.51 -12.49 23.79
C GLY A 318 -1.40 -12.15 24.99
N ALA A 319 -2.54 -11.47 24.83
CA ALA A 319 -3.47 -11.17 25.93
C ALA A 319 -3.83 -12.41 26.78
N SER A 320 -4.14 -13.54 26.14
CA SER A 320 -4.45 -14.80 26.84
C SER A 320 -3.24 -15.39 27.57
N ASP A 321 -2.04 -15.26 27.01
CA ASP A 321 -0.80 -15.72 27.64
C ASP A 321 -0.42 -14.86 28.84
N TYR A 322 -0.62 -13.54 28.75
CA TYR A 322 -0.41 -12.61 29.85
C TYR A 322 -1.35 -12.91 31.02
N ARG A 323 -2.64 -13.08 30.75
CA ARG A 323 -3.62 -13.45 31.80
C ARG A 323 -3.31 -14.79 32.46
N ALA A 324 -2.69 -15.71 31.73
CA ALA A 324 -2.24 -17.00 32.24
C ALA A 324 -0.86 -16.96 32.91
N GLY A 325 -0.22 -15.79 33.02
CA GLY A 325 1.09 -15.62 33.63
C GLY A 325 2.25 -16.22 32.83
N ARG A 326 2.06 -16.50 31.53
CA ARG A 326 3.10 -17.08 30.65
C ARG A 326 4.05 -16.04 30.05
N ILE A 327 3.57 -14.81 29.91
CA ILE A 327 4.34 -13.66 29.42
C ILE A 327 4.00 -12.43 30.25
N THR A 328 4.83 -11.40 30.14
CA THR A 328 4.66 -10.10 30.78
C THR A 328 4.06 -9.07 29.81
N LEU A 329 3.65 -7.91 30.33
CA LEU A 329 3.30 -6.76 29.47
C LEU A 329 4.52 -6.25 28.68
N ASP A 330 5.74 -6.44 29.20
CA ASP A 330 6.97 -6.06 28.51
C ASP A 330 7.21 -6.93 27.27
N ASP A 331 6.91 -8.24 27.36
CA ASP A 331 6.96 -9.14 26.22
C ASP A 331 5.97 -8.75 25.12
N ILE A 332 4.76 -8.30 25.51
CA ILE A 332 3.77 -7.78 24.57
C ILE A 332 4.26 -6.48 23.94
N ALA A 333 4.75 -5.53 24.73
CA ALA A 333 5.30 -4.27 24.25
C ALA A 333 6.45 -4.49 23.26
N THR A 334 7.37 -5.42 23.56
CA THR A 334 8.47 -5.81 22.68
C THR A 334 7.95 -6.31 21.33
N ARG A 335 6.98 -7.24 21.34
CA ARG A 335 6.40 -7.80 20.10
C ARG A 335 5.65 -6.75 19.28
N THR A 336 4.89 -5.88 19.94
CA THR A 336 4.16 -4.80 19.28
C THR A 336 5.13 -3.76 18.69
N ALA A 337 6.20 -3.40 19.39
CA ALA A 337 7.24 -2.51 18.90
C ALA A 337 7.93 -3.09 17.65
N ASP A 338 8.36 -4.34 17.71
CA ASP A 338 8.98 -5.06 16.61
C ASP A 338 8.08 -5.10 15.36
N MET A 339 6.79 -5.42 15.57
CA MET A 339 5.79 -5.43 14.51
C MET A 339 5.62 -4.05 13.87
N LEU A 340 5.39 -3.01 14.67
CA LEU A 340 5.18 -1.67 14.16
C LEU A 340 6.43 -1.11 13.48
N SER A 341 7.61 -1.34 14.04
CA SER A 341 8.87 -0.96 13.40
C SER A 341 9.02 -1.64 12.05
N SER A 342 8.76 -2.94 11.93
CA SER A 342 8.78 -3.69 10.66
C SER A 342 7.80 -3.12 9.62
N ILE A 343 6.58 -2.78 10.04
CA ILE A 343 5.52 -2.26 9.18
C ILE A 343 5.83 -0.84 8.67
N TYR A 344 6.31 0.03 9.55
CA TYR A 344 6.49 1.45 9.23
C TYR A 344 7.89 1.80 8.72
N HIS A 345 8.89 0.93 8.88
CA HIS A 345 10.31 1.19 8.57
C HIS A 345 10.52 1.91 7.23
N SER A 346 10.19 1.25 6.12
CA SER A 346 10.45 1.77 4.77
C SER A 346 9.64 3.04 4.49
N THR A 347 8.42 3.10 5.00
CA THR A 347 7.50 4.22 4.77
C THR A 347 7.96 5.46 5.53
N PHE A 348 8.34 5.34 6.80
CA PHE A 348 8.87 6.44 7.58
C PHE A 348 10.19 6.96 7.00
N ILE A 349 11.12 6.09 6.65
CA ILE A 349 12.35 6.50 5.96
C ILE A 349 12.01 7.27 4.67
N SER A 350 11.09 6.75 3.85
CA SER A 350 10.69 7.42 2.61
C SER A 350 10.08 8.80 2.88
N MET A 351 9.22 8.93 3.91
CA MET A 351 8.59 10.20 4.29
C MET A 351 9.63 11.21 4.81
N TRP A 352 10.55 10.76 5.65
CA TRP A 352 11.60 11.58 6.25
C TRP A 352 12.60 12.10 5.21
N VAL A 353 12.95 11.27 4.24
CA VAL A 353 13.81 11.68 3.11
C VAL A 353 13.05 12.63 2.17
N GLN A 354 11.85 12.24 1.75
CA GLN A 354 11.10 12.96 0.70
C GLN A 354 10.56 14.32 1.16
N TYR A 355 9.98 14.39 2.35
CA TYR A 355 9.34 15.61 2.85
C TYR A 355 10.18 16.32 3.89
N GLY A 356 10.94 15.55 4.65
CA GLY A 356 11.81 16.08 5.68
C GLY A 356 13.19 16.51 5.20
N GLY A 357 13.64 16.07 4.02
CA GLY A 357 14.95 16.44 3.48
C GLY A 357 16.13 15.79 4.22
N LEU A 358 15.91 14.70 4.97
CA LEU A 358 17.00 13.93 5.55
C LEU A 358 17.73 13.13 4.48
N GLU A 359 19.03 12.91 4.69
CA GLU A 359 19.75 11.91 3.91
C GLU A 359 19.29 10.50 4.30
N LYS A 360 19.34 9.55 3.35
CA LYS A 360 18.85 8.19 3.58
C LYS A 360 19.54 7.50 4.77
N GLY A 361 20.86 7.65 4.91
CA GLY A 361 21.61 7.06 6.03
C GLY A 361 21.17 7.63 7.38
N GLN A 362 20.92 8.94 7.45
CA GLN A 362 20.40 9.57 8.66
C GLN A 362 18.99 9.04 9.00
N ALA A 363 18.13 8.87 8.01
CA ALA A 363 16.80 8.30 8.22
C ALA A 363 16.85 6.83 8.69
N GLU A 364 17.79 6.03 8.18
CA GLU A 364 18.04 4.65 8.64
C GLU A 364 18.49 4.63 10.12
N ASP A 365 19.42 5.51 10.52
CA ASP A 365 19.85 5.61 11.92
C ASP A 365 18.71 6.01 12.87
N LEU A 366 17.88 6.97 12.46
CA LEU A 366 16.72 7.40 13.25
C LEU A 366 15.65 6.32 13.41
N MET A 367 15.57 5.36 12.49
CA MET A 367 14.61 4.26 12.61
C MET A 367 14.97 3.30 13.76
N GLY A 368 16.26 3.17 14.08
CA GLY A 368 16.72 2.48 15.28
C GLY A 368 16.26 3.20 16.56
N VAL A 369 16.42 4.53 16.59
CA VAL A 369 15.94 5.36 17.71
C VAL A 369 14.43 5.28 17.86
N PHE A 370 13.69 5.34 16.75
CA PHE A 370 12.24 5.20 16.75
C PHE A 370 11.81 3.87 17.38
N SER A 371 12.45 2.77 16.98
CA SER A 371 12.12 1.43 17.46
C SER A 371 12.34 1.29 18.97
N GLU A 372 13.46 1.81 19.48
CA GLU A 372 13.76 1.82 20.92
C GLU A 372 12.73 2.68 21.69
N ALA A 373 12.45 3.89 21.18
CA ALA A 373 11.53 4.82 21.82
C ALA A 373 10.08 4.30 21.81
N LEU A 374 9.66 3.67 20.71
CA LEU A 374 8.35 3.04 20.60
C LEU A 374 8.21 1.90 21.61
N HIS A 375 9.23 1.06 21.75
CA HIS A 375 9.24 0.01 22.77
C HIS A 375 9.05 0.60 24.17
N GLN A 376 9.78 1.66 24.53
CA GLN A 376 9.61 2.32 25.83
C GLN A 376 8.21 2.92 26.01
N ALA A 377 7.65 3.56 24.97
CA ALA A 377 6.32 4.12 25.02
C ALA A 377 5.25 3.04 25.25
N LEU A 378 5.38 1.90 24.57
CA LEU A 378 4.45 0.77 24.66
C LEU A 378 4.48 0.05 26.03
N LYS A 379 5.52 0.24 26.83
CA LYS A 379 5.63 -0.30 28.20
C LYS A 379 4.82 0.48 29.24
N GLU A 380 4.51 1.74 28.96
CA GLU A 380 3.87 2.64 29.93
C GLU A 380 2.35 2.44 30.11
N PRO A 381 1.57 2.01 29.11
CA PRO A 381 0.22 1.51 29.39
C PRO A 381 0.29 0.20 30.17
N LYS A 382 -0.33 0.19 31.36
CA LYS A 382 -0.36 -0.96 32.28
C LYS A 382 -1.45 -1.99 31.96
N THR A 383 -2.12 -1.89 30.82
CA THR A 383 -3.29 -2.71 30.47
C THR A 383 -3.26 -3.16 29.02
N LEU A 384 -3.82 -4.34 28.77
CA LEU A 384 -3.99 -4.89 27.42
C LEU A 384 -4.81 -3.96 26.53
N ARG A 385 -4.39 -3.76 25.29
CA ARG A 385 -5.16 -3.02 24.28
C ARG A 385 -6.23 -3.87 23.63
N VAL A 386 -7.27 -3.18 23.15
CA VAL A 386 -8.28 -3.72 22.24
C VAL A 386 -8.23 -2.88 20.97
N TYR A 387 -8.08 -3.55 19.84
CA TYR A 387 -8.10 -2.94 18.52
C TYR A 387 -9.46 -3.14 17.89
N HIS A 388 -9.94 -2.13 17.17
CA HIS A 388 -11.21 -2.21 16.44
C HIS A 388 -10.93 -2.44 14.95
N LEU A 389 -11.53 -3.47 14.38
CA LEU A 389 -11.35 -3.82 12.98
C LEU A 389 -12.70 -3.94 12.29
N TRP A 390 -12.85 -3.26 11.16
CA TRP A 390 -13.96 -3.54 10.27
C TRP A 390 -13.79 -4.92 9.67
N VAL A 391 -14.88 -5.70 9.67
CA VAL A 391 -15.03 -6.90 8.87
C VAL A 391 -16.23 -6.68 7.96
N ILE A 392 -15.98 -6.78 6.65
CA ILE A 392 -17.01 -6.54 5.63
C ILE A 392 -17.03 -7.73 4.69
N VAL A 393 -18.22 -8.28 4.49
CA VAL A 393 -18.52 -9.27 3.45
C VAL A 393 -19.59 -8.68 2.56
N ALA A 394 -19.32 -8.58 1.26
CA ALA A 394 -20.26 -8.05 0.30
C ALA A 394 -20.30 -8.89 -0.97
N THR A 395 -21.45 -8.91 -1.61
CA THR A 395 -21.73 -9.61 -2.85
C THR A 395 -22.07 -8.60 -3.93
N LYS A 396 -21.44 -8.72 -5.11
CA LYS A 396 -21.83 -7.94 -6.28
C LYS A 396 -23.19 -8.41 -6.78
N LYS A 397 -24.15 -7.48 -6.91
CA LYS A 397 -25.47 -7.77 -7.46
C LYS A 397 -25.46 -7.94 -8.97
#